data_AF-A0A9E0NUE5-F1
#
_entry.id   AF-A0A9E0NUE5-F1
#
_cell.length_a   1.000
_cell.length_b   1.000
_cell.length_c   1.000
_cell.angle_alpha   90.00
_cell.angle_beta   90.00
_cell.angle_gamma   90.00
#
_symmetry.space_group_name_H-M   'P 1'
#
loop_
_entity.id
_entity.type
_entity.pdbx_description
1 polymer ?
#
loop_
_entity_poly.entity_id
_entity_poly.type
_entity_poly.pdbx_seq_one_letter_code
_entity_poly.pdbx_strand_id
1 'polypeptide(L)'
;MILKFAVIVAAVLLLLPAHADAKNIVKAGSDILVEEGQTVDNVAVIGGQITVSGLVENNVLAIAGSVVLTSKAVVRGKVIV
;
A
#
# COMPACT_ATOMS: atom_id res chain seq x y z
N MET A 1 42.07 -7.72 -11.40
CA MET A 1 41.01 -7.23 -12.32
C MET A 1 39.61 -7.67 -11.85
N ILE A 2 39.42 -8.95 -11.48
CA ILE A 2 38.14 -9.50 -10.97
C ILE A 2 37.59 -8.80 -9.70
N LEU A 3 38.43 -8.47 -8.72
CA LEU A 3 37.97 -7.90 -7.45
C LEU A 3 37.32 -6.51 -7.61
N LYS A 4 37.86 -5.68 -8.51
CA LYS A 4 37.28 -4.35 -8.82
C LYS A 4 35.92 -4.48 -9.50
N PHE A 5 35.78 -5.46 -10.39
CA PHE A 5 34.51 -5.77 -11.07
C PHE A 5 33.44 -6.24 -10.07
N ALA A 6 33.81 -7.10 -9.12
CA ALA A 6 32.89 -7.58 -8.09
C ALA A 6 32.34 -6.45 -7.20
N VAL A 7 33.18 -5.48 -6.83
CA VAL A 7 32.77 -4.32 -6.04
C VAL A 7 31.79 -3.43 -6.81
N ILE A 8 32.02 -3.22 -8.10
CA ILE A 8 31.12 -2.42 -8.95
C ILE A 8 29.76 -3.12 -9.08
N VAL A 9 29.72 -4.44 -9.29
CA VAL A 9 28.46 -5.20 -9.38
C VAL A 9 27.68 -5.15 -8.07
N ALA A 10 28.35 -5.30 -6.93
CA ALA A 10 27.71 -5.19 -5.61
C ALA A 10 27.16 -3.77 -5.36
N ALA A 11 27.89 -2.72 -5.76
CA ALA A 11 27.44 -1.34 -5.64
C ALA A 11 26.22 -1.04 -6.52
N VAL A 12 26.17 -1.61 -7.74
CA VAL A 12 25.02 -1.47 -8.64
C VAL A 12 23.79 -2.22 -8.10
N LEU A 13 23.98 -3.39 -7.47
CA LEU A 13 22.89 -4.17 -6.88
C LEU A 13 22.21 -3.43 -5.72
N LEU A 14 22.96 -2.64 -4.94
CA LEU A 14 22.45 -1.83 -3.83
C LEU A 14 21.66 -0.58 -4.30
N LEU A 15 21.82 -0.19 -5.57
CA LEU A 15 21.10 0.94 -6.16
C LEU A 15 19.78 0.52 -6.82
N LEU A 16 19.46 -0.78 -6.84
CA LEU A 16 18.19 -1.26 -7.34
C LEU A 16 17.08 -0.87 -6.35
N PRO A 17 15.97 -0.26 -6.82
CA PRO A 17 14.83 0.00 -5.96
C PRO A 17 14.32 -1.33 -5.42
N ALA A 18 14.33 -1.49 -4.09
CA ALA A 18 13.64 -2.59 -3.44
C ALA A 18 12.15 -2.44 -3.80
N HIS A 19 11.65 -3.36 -4.62
CA HIS A 19 10.23 -3.45 -4.90
C HIS A 19 9.51 -3.73 -3.57
N ALA A 20 9.01 -2.69 -2.93
CA ALA A 20 8.12 -2.82 -1.80
C ALA A 20 6.81 -3.40 -2.34
N ASP A 21 6.60 -4.69 -2.11
CA ASP A 21 5.37 -5.38 -2.45
C ASP A 21 4.23 -4.71 -1.67
N ALA A 22 3.40 -3.93 -2.37
CA ALA A 22 2.32 -3.19 -1.75
C ALA A 22 1.24 -4.18 -1.28
N LYS A 23 1.02 -4.24 0.03
CA LYS A 23 0.26 -5.32 0.66
C LYS A 23 -1.24 -5.18 0.42
N ASN A 24 -1.90 -6.27 0.04
CA ASN A 24 -3.36 -6.39 0.09
C ASN A 24 -3.84 -6.61 1.54
N ILE A 25 -4.80 -5.82 2.01
CA ILE A 25 -5.35 -5.91 3.37
C ILE A 25 -6.84 -6.21 3.32
N VAL A 26 -7.25 -7.31 3.98
CA VAL A 26 -8.66 -7.68 4.12
C VAL A 26 -8.98 -7.93 5.59
N LYS A 27 -10.06 -7.34 6.11
CA LYS A 27 -10.56 -7.59 7.47
C LYS A 27 -12.08 -7.77 7.49
N ALA A 28 -12.57 -8.42 8.54
CA ALA A 28 -14.00 -8.54 8.83
C ALA A 28 -14.26 -8.13 10.28
N GLY A 29 -15.38 -7.40 10.51
CA GLY A 29 -15.82 -6.94 11.82
C GLY A 29 -14.86 -5.99 12.54
N SER A 30 -13.89 -5.42 11.82
CA SER A 30 -12.87 -4.55 12.37
C SER A 30 -12.38 -3.55 11.32
N ASP A 31 -11.84 -2.44 11.81
CA ASP A 31 -11.46 -1.32 10.97
C ASP A 31 -10.05 -1.46 10.40
N ILE A 32 -9.81 -0.76 9.29
CA ILE A 32 -8.49 -0.62 8.65
C ILE A 32 -8.13 0.87 8.62
N LEU A 33 -6.91 1.18 9.07
CA LEU A 33 -6.27 2.47 8.87
C LEU A 33 -5.09 2.28 7.90
N VAL A 34 -5.10 3.01 6.80
CA VAL A 34 -3.93 3.18 5.92
C VAL A 34 -3.29 4.50 6.30
N GLU A 35 -2.17 4.43 7.02
CA GLU A 35 -1.51 5.63 7.56
C GLU A 35 -0.86 6.47 6.47
N GLU A 36 -0.55 7.73 6.79
CA GLU A 36 0.23 8.58 5.90
C GLU A 36 1.61 7.96 5.63
N GLY A 37 2.04 7.98 4.37
CA GLY A 37 3.29 7.34 3.94
C GLY A 37 3.18 5.82 3.72
N GLN A 38 2.06 5.19 4.11
CA GLN A 38 1.79 3.80 3.79
C GLN A 38 1.26 3.68 2.35
N THR A 39 1.78 2.71 1.62
CA THR A 39 1.27 2.30 0.30
C THR A 39 0.73 0.88 0.38
N VAL A 40 -0.48 0.66 -0.13
CA VAL A 40 -1.16 -0.65 -0.19
C VAL A 40 -1.79 -0.84 -1.55
N ASP A 41 -1.92 -2.07 -2.01
CA ASP A 41 -2.54 -2.36 -3.31
C ASP A 41 -4.05 -2.29 -3.23
N ASN A 42 -4.65 -3.18 -2.43
CA ASN A 42 -6.09 -3.23 -2.22
C ASN A 42 -6.42 -3.27 -0.72
N VAL A 43 -7.53 -2.63 -0.36
CA VAL A 43 -8.07 -2.64 1.00
C VAL A 43 -9.53 -3.04 0.96
N ALA A 44 -9.90 -4.06 1.74
CA ALA A 44 -11.28 -4.48 1.87
C ALA A 44 -11.71 -4.71 3.33
N VAL A 45 -12.91 -4.25 3.69
CA VAL A 45 -13.56 -4.55 4.97
C VAL A 45 -14.98 -5.05 4.79
N ILE A 46 -15.42 -5.90 5.71
CA ILE A 46 -16.83 -6.27 5.87
C ILE A 46 -17.28 -5.88 7.27
N GLY A 47 -18.32 -5.05 7.38
CA GLY A 47 -18.90 -4.64 8.67
C GLY A 47 -18.02 -3.72 9.49
N GLY A 48 -17.14 -2.94 8.85
CA GLY A 48 -16.19 -2.03 9.50
C GLY A 48 -15.90 -0.80 8.66
N GLN A 49 -14.98 0.04 9.14
CA GLN A 49 -14.55 1.27 8.47
C GLN A 49 -13.16 1.14 7.86
N ILE A 50 -12.97 1.72 6.68
CA ILE A 50 -11.65 1.97 6.09
C ILE A 50 -11.35 3.45 6.20
N THR A 51 -10.29 3.81 6.91
CA THR A 51 -9.77 5.18 6.95
C THR A 51 -8.46 5.23 6.15
N VAL A 52 -8.40 6.09 5.15
CA VAL A 52 -7.21 6.26 4.30
C VAL A 52 -6.60 7.64 4.55
N SER A 53 -5.31 7.66 4.87
CA SER A 53 -4.45 8.84 4.91
C SER A 53 -3.20 8.70 4.03
N GLY A 54 -2.91 7.50 3.54
CA GLY A 54 -1.82 7.19 2.61
C GLY A 54 -2.28 6.93 1.17
N LEU A 55 -1.58 6.01 0.50
CA LEU A 55 -1.79 5.66 -0.90
C LEU A 55 -2.38 4.25 -1.05
N VAL A 56 -3.48 4.15 -1.80
CA VAL A 56 -4.04 2.89 -2.29
C VAL A 56 -3.86 2.83 -3.81
N GLU A 57 -3.03 1.91 -4.29
CA GLU A 57 -2.67 1.79 -5.70
C GLU A 57 -3.83 1.29 -6.57
N ASN A 58 -4.66 0.41 -6.03
CA ASN A 58 -5.80 -0.15 -6.74
C ASN A 58 -7.11 0.23 -6.05
N ASN A 59 -7.73 -0.67 -5.29
CA ASN A 59 -9.13 -0.50 -4.90
C ASN A 59 -9.35 -0.48 -3.40
N VAL A 60 -10.39 0.26 -3.00
CA VAL A 60 -10.95 0.28 -1.65
C VAL A 60 -12.37 -0.27 -1.72
N LEU A 61 -12.67 -1.29 -0.92
CA LEU A 61 -13.98 -1.93 -0.83
C LEU A 61 -14.46 -2.01 0.62
N ALA A 62 -15.54 -1.32 0.95
CA ALA A 62 -16.24 -1.49 2.22
C ALA A 62 -17.59 -2.14 1.96
N ILE A 63 -17.87 -3.29 2.58
CA ILE A 63 -19.18 -3.95 2.52
C ILE A 63 -19.85 -3.77 3.87
N ALA A 64 -21.09 -3.25 3.88
CA ALA A 64 -21.84 -2.96 5.10
C ALA A 64 -21.02 -2.10 6.10
N GLY A 65 -20.31 -1.11 5.56
CA GLY A 65 -19.32 -0.32 6.29
C GLY A 65 -19.19 1.10 5.74
N SER A 66 -18.08 1.77 6.02
CA SER A 66 -17.82 3.09 5.47
C SER A 66 -16.36 3.29 5.07
N VAL A 67 -16.13 4.26 4.19
CA VAL A 67 -14.78 4.70 3.80
C VAL A 67 -14.62 6.18 4.17
N VAL A 68 -13.55 6.50 4.87
CA VAL A 68 -13.15 7.86 5.23
C VAL A 68 -11.83 8.19 4.54
N LEU A 69 -11.84 9.17 3.66
CA LEU A 69 -10.64 9.68 3.00
C LEU A 69 -10.23 10.98 3.68
N THR A 70 -9.03 11.02 4.26
CA THR A 70 -8.50 12.27 4.81
C THR A 70 -7.96 13.16 3.69
N SER A 71 -7.57 14.39 4.02
CA SER A 71 -7.07 15.36 3.03
C SER A 71 -5.80 14.92 2.29
N LYS A 72 -5.08 13.93 2.81
CA LYS A 72 -3.85 13.38 2.23
C LYS A 72 -4.06 12.05 1.51
N ALA A 73 -5.27 11.50 1.55
CA ALA A 73 -5.58 10.22 0.96
C ALA A 73 -5.46 10.26 -0.57
N VAL A 74 -4.80 9.25 -1.15
CA VAL A 74 -4.78 9.04 -2.59
C VAL A 74 -5.24 7.61 -2.87
N VAL A 75 -6.32 7.48 -3.65
CA VAL A 75 -6.80 6.19 -4.17
C VAL A 75 -6.76 6.28 -5.69
N ARG A 76 -5.93 5.45 -6.33
CA ARG A 76 -5.73 5.47 -7.78
C ARG A 76 -6.81 4.70 -8.56
N GLY A 77 -7.39 3.67 -7.96
CA GLY A 77 -8.52 2.93 -8.53
C GLY A 77 -9.85 3.36 -7.93
N LYS A 78 -10.72 2.39 -7.65
CA LYS A 78 -12.11 2.65 -7.25
C LYS A 78 -12.30 2.59 -5.74
N VAL A 79 -13.18 3.46 -5.25
CA VAL A 79 -13.76 3.37 -3.91
C VAL A 79 -15.19 2.83 -4.06
N ILE A 80 -15.46 1.69 -3.44
CA ILE A 80 -16.74 0.97 -3.50
C ILE A 80 -17.24 0.82 -2.07
N VAL A 81 -18.49 1.22 -1.83
CA VAL A 81 -19.18 1.19 -0.53
C VAL A 81 -20.55 0.53 -0.70
#